data_AF-A0A560F1J2-F1
#
_entry.id   AF-A0A560F1J2-F1
#
_cell.length_a   1.000
_cell.length_b   1.000
_cell.length_c   1.000
_cell.angle_alpha   90.00
_cell.angle_beta   90.00
_cell.angle_gamma   90.00
#
_symmetry.space_group_name_H-M   'P 1'
#
loop_
_entity.id
_entity.type
_entity.pdbx_description
1 polymer ?
#
loop_
_entity_poly.entity_id
_entity_poly.type
_entity_poly.pdbx_seq_one_letter_code
_entity_poly.pdbx_strand_id
1 'polypeptide(L)'
;MPRWLGPTAPPASLADLAATYGRRLGDCIAFPGLVNSHDHLAFNCYPPTGSPPYDDFLGWSRDVQADRALVTRIEAIPAPLRVQVGLLKNLLWGVTAVADHGGTPVEGPIRVLAPFQDLHSPELASPWRWMAGLGPAVLHLAEGVTAGSRRRALAFLKENLFRRAVAGVHGVSLEGEDFQRLAALVWCPASNLFLFGRTADAAAALRHTQLLFGTDATISAPGTLWDHLRLARGRVADAELFASLTFRATRFWRHPAPDDLVIARRIADDPWDTFYALTPADILLVVRGGQPVLVDDTLGAPPGYGRLTVGGRAKHVRMNVADLLAALKPQLDTAALLGRFGCDGL
;
A
#
# COMPACT_ATOMS: atom_id res chain seq x y z
N MET A 1 -23.94 -16.37 2.93
CA MET A 1 -23.06 -15.75 1.91
C MET A 1 -22.37 -14.56 2.55
N PRO A 2 -21.12 -14.25 2.19
CA PRO A 2 -20.43 -13.03 2.63
C PRO A 2 -21.25 -11.78 2.28
N ARG A 3 -21.29 -10.79 3.18
CA ARG A 3 -21.93 -9.50 2.91
C ARG A 3 -21.00 -8.65 2.05
N TRP A 4 -21.40 -8.39 0.80
CA TRP A 4 -20.60 -7.62 -0.15
C TRP A 4 -20.60 -6.11 0.16
N LEU A 5 -19.40 -5.53 0.25
CA LEU A 5 -19.13 -4.11 0.39
C LEU A 5 -18.39 -3.65 -0.87
N GLY A 6 -19.13 -3.37 -1.94
CA GLY A 6 -18.58 -2.86 -3.19
C GLY A 6 -19.55 -1.89 -3.87
N PRO A 7 -19.06 -1.07 -4.81
CA PRO A 7 -19.87 -0.06 -5.49
C PRO A 7 -20.87 -0.67 -6.49
N THR A 8 -20.63 -1.92 -6.90
CA THR A 8 -21.44 -2.68 -7.87
C THR A 8 -21.88 -4.00 -7.25
N ALA A 9 -22.68 -4.78 -8.00
CA ALA A 9 -22.98 -6.16 -7.63
C ALA A 9 -21.69 -6.97 -7.40
N PRO A 10 -21.72 -7.99 -6.50
CA PRO A 10 -20.59 -8.87 -6.28
C PRO A 10 -20.22 -9.64 -7.56
N PRO A 11 -18.93 -9.96 -7.76
CA PRO A 11 -18.51 -10.80 -8.87
C PRO A 11 -19.02 -12.24 -8.70
N ALA A 12 -19.19 -12.96 -9.82
CA ALA A 12 -19.63 -14.35 -9.80
C ALA A 12 -18.70 -15.25 -8.96
N SER A 13 -17.40 -14.96 -8.98
CA SER A 13 -16.38 -15.64 -8.17
C SER A 13 -16.68 -15.59 -6.67
N LEU A 14 -17.38 -14.58 -6.16
CA LEU A 14 -17.79 -14.56 -4.74
C LEU A 14 -18.80 -15.66 -4.42
N ALA A 15 -19.74 -15.94 -5.32
CA ALA A 15 -20.73 -16.99 -5.14
C ALA A 15 -20.06 -18.38 -5.17
N ASP A 16 -19.12 -18.58 -6.08
CA ASP A 16 -18.34 -19.82 -6.20
C ASP A 16 -17.53 -20.07 -4.92
N LEU A 17 -16.80 -19.06 -4.44
CA LEU A 17 -16.03 -19.15 -3.19
C LEU A 17 -16.95 -19.44 -1.99
N ALA A 18 -18.11 -18.78 -1.91
CA ALA A 18 -19.08 -19.04 -0.86
C ALA A 18 -19.61 -20.48 -0.89
N ALA A 19 -19.78 -21.06 -2.09
CA ALA A 19 -20.17 -22.46 -2.25
C ALA A 19 -19.01 -23.41 -1.85
N THR A 20 -17.78 -23.13 -2.28
CA THR A 20 -16.59 -23.95 -1.98
C THR A 20 -16.26 -24.02 -0.50
N TYR A 21 -16.30 -22.88 0.20
CA TYR A 21 -15.94 -22.82 1.62
C TYR A 21 -17.14 -23.03 2.55
N GLY A 22 -18.35 -22.71 2.08
CA GLY A 22 -19.62 -22.99 2.77
C GLY A 22 -19.64 -22.41 4.18
N ARG A 23 -20.07 -23.23 5.14
CA ARG A 23 -20.20 -22.82 6.56
C ARG A 23 -18.87 -22.44 7.22
N ARG A 24 -17.72 -22.84 6.66
CA ARG A 24 -16.39 -22.53 7.23
C ARG A 24 -16.06 -21.04 7.21
N LEU A 25 -16.68 -20.27 6.30
CA LEU A 25 -16.50 -18.81 6.26
C LEU A 25 -17.07 -18.10 7.50
N GLY A 26 -18.07 -18.69 8.18
CA GLY A 26 -18.76 -18.04 9.29
C GLY A 26 -19.45 -16.74 8.88
N ASP A 27 -19.63 -15.83 9.85
CA ASP A 27 -20.09 -14.47 9.57
C ASP A 27 -18.93 -13.64 9.01
N CYS A 28 -19.11 -13.12 7.81
CA CYS A 28 -18.05 -12.49 7.04
C CYS A 28 -18.56 -11.39 6.10
N ILE A 29 -17.68 -10.45 5.82
CA ILE A 29 -17.84 -9.47 4.74
C ILE A 29 -16.92 -9.83 3.58
N ALA A 30 -17.26 -9.36 2.39
CA ALA A 30 -16.41 -9.41 1.21
C ALA A 30 -16.34 -8.04 0.55
N PHE A 31 -15.19 -7.67 -0.01
CA PHE A 31 -14.99 -6.39 -0.68
C PHE A 31 -14.01 -6.55 -1.85
N PRO A 32 -13.98 -5.61 -2.82
CA PRO A 32 -13.00 -5.63 -3.90
C PRO A 32 -11.56 -5.71 -3.37
N GLY A 33 -10.67 -6.33 -4.14
CA GLY A 33 -9.26 -6.41 -3.83
C GLY A 33 -8.67 -5.01 -3.60
N LEU A 34 -7.88 -4.87 -2.54
CA LEU A 34 -7.32 -3.56 -2.19
C LEU A 34 -6.15 -3.23 -3.12
N VAL A 35 -6.09 -1.97 -3.54
CA VAL A 35 -5.01 -1.41 -4.34
C VAL A 35 -4.21 -0.43 -3.48
N ASN A 36 -2.96 -0.79 -3.19
CA ASN A 36 -2.01 0.11 -2.56
C ASN A 36 -1.35 0.98 -3.63
N SER A 37 -1.77 2.25 -3.73
CA SER A 37 -1.35 3.12 -4.83
C SER A 37 0.06 3.71 -4.66
N HIS A 38 0.75 3.42 -3.55
CA HIS A 38 2.16 3.77 -3.39
C HIS A 38 2.83 2.94 -2.28
N ASP A 39 3.94 2.30 -2.65
CA ASP A 39 4.85 1.57 -1.78
C ASP A 39 6.27 1.65 -2.37
N HIS A 40 7.28 1.28 -1.59
CA HIS A 40 8.62 0.96 -2.07
C HIS A 40 8.91 -0.48 -1.62
N LEU A 41 8.62 -1.46 -2.48
CA LEU A 41 8.59 -2.88 -2.09
C LEU A 41 9.91 -3.31 -1.45
N ALA A 42 11.03 -2.89 -2.04
CA ALA A 42 12.38 -3.22 -1.61
C ALA A 42 12.82 -2.53 -0.30
N PHE A 43 12.05 -1.57 0.23
CA PHE A 43 12.38 -0.84 1.46
C PHE A 43 11.61 -1.38 2.68
N ASN A 44 10.75 -2.38 2.50
CA ASN A 44 9.99 -2.98 3.61
C ASN A 44 10.81 -3.87 4.57
N CYS A 45 12.09 -4.12 4.25
CA CYS A 45 13.02 -4.75 5.19
C CYS A 45 13.50 -3.78 6.28
N TYR A 46 13.47 -2.47 6.02
CA TYR A 46 13.85 -1.48 7.01
C TYR A 46 12.78 -1.36 8.11
N PRO A 47 13.19 -1.27 9.39
CA PRO A 47 12.29 -0.78 10.42
C PRO A 47 12.00 0.72 10.20
N PRO A 48 10.97 1.29 10.87
CA PRO A 48 10.84 2.74 10.95
C PRO A 48 12.15 3.37 11.40
N THR A 49 12.71 4.28 10.60
CA THR A 49 14.09 4.77 10.76
C THR A 49 14.12 6.29 10.75
N GLY A 50 14.97 6.86 11.60
CA GLY A 50 15.19 8.29 11.73
C GLY A 50 14.68 8.85 13.06
N SER A 51 14.94 10.14 13.27
CA SER A 51 14.52 10.94 14.43
C SER A 51 13.54 12.07 14.02
N PRO A 52 12.30 11.75 13.61
CA PRO A 52 11.31 12.76 13.25
C PRO A 52 10.93 13.69 14.43
N PRO A 53 10.33 14.87 14.17
CA PRO A 53 9.84 15.34 12.87
C PRO A 53 10.91 16.03 12.00
N TYR A 54 10.72 15.95 10.69
CA TYR A 54 11.55 16.63 9.69
C TYR A 54 10.79 17.75 8.97
N ASP A 55 11.55 18.69 8.40
CA ASP A 55 11.00 19.75 7.54
C ASP A 55 10.61 19.23 6.14
N ASP A 56 11.37 18.27 5.61
CA ASP A 56 11.15 17.61 4.32
C ASP A 56 11.88 16.27 4.21
N PHE A 57 11.58 15.53 3.14
CA PHE A 57 12.16 14.20 2.89
C PHE A 57 13.69 14.21 2.73
N LEU A 58 14.31 15.35 2.35
CA LEU A 58 15.76 15.47 2.24
C LEU A 58 16.44 15.48 3.61
N GLY A 59 15.79 16.09 4.61
CA GLY A 59 16.21 16.00 6.01
C GLY A 59 16.21 14.56 6.50
N TRP A 60 15.10 13.86 6.29
CA TRP A 60 14.94 12.45 6.66
C TRP A 60 15.94 11.53 5.95
N SER A 61 16.07 11.68 4.63
CA SER A 61 17.00 10.90 3.82
C SER A 61 18.43 10.99 4.33
N ARG A 62 18.89 12.20 4.71
CA ARG A 62 20.24 12.38 5.30
C ARG A 62 20.41 11.65 6.63
N ASP A 63 19.39 11.64 7.48
CA ASP A 63 19.42 10.94 8.77
C ASP A 63 19.45 9.42 8.59
N VAL A 64 18.60 8.87 7.72
CA VAL A 64 18.64 7.44 7.34
C VAL A 64 20.02 7.06 6.81
N GLN A 65 20.59 7.89 5.92
CA GLN A 65 21.92 7.65 5.35
C GLN A 65 23.06 7.82 6.37
N ALA A 66 22.83 8.44 7.52
CA ALA A 66 23.82 8.55 8.59
C ALA A 66 24.00 7.21 9.33
N ASP A 67 22.95 6.38 9.45
CA ASP A 67 23.06 5.00 9.95
C ASP A 67 23.56 4.05 8.86
N ARG A 68 24.85 4.20 8.51
CA ARG A 68 25.52 3.35 7.51
C ARG A 68 25.46 1.87 7.87
N ALA A 69 25.48 1.53 9.16
CA ALA A 69 25.46 0.14 9.60
C ALA A 69 24.12 -0.53 9.29
N LEU A 70 22.99 0.16 9.53
CA LEU A 70 21.68 -0.31 9.14
C LEU A 70 21.54 -0.41 7.62
N VAL A 71 21.87 0.65 6.89
CA VAL A 71 21.77 0.69 5.41
C VAL A 71 22.58 -0.44 4.78
N THR A 72 23.87 -0.58 5.12
CA THR A 72 24.73 -1.63 4.57
C THR A 72 24.20 -3.03 4.90
N ARG A 73 23.69 -3.25 6.11
CA ARG A 73 23.14 -4.54 6.52
C ARG A 73 21.87 -4.91 5.75
N ILE A 74 20.94 -3.98 5.58
CA ILE A 74 19.70 -4.23 4.84
C ILE A 74 19.97 -4.36 3.34
N GLU A 75 20.84 -3.51 2.77
CA GLU A 75 21.17 -3.57 1.35
C GLU A 75 22.04 -4.76 0.95
N ALA A 76 22.71 -5.41 1.91
CA ALA A 76 23.35 -6.71 1.70
C ALA A 76 22.32 -7.82 1.35
N ILE A 77 21.03 -7.62 1.66
CA ILE A 77 19.95 -8.50 1.22
C ILE A 77 19.69 -8.24 -0.28
N PRO A 78 19.77 -9.27 -1.14
CA PRO A 78 19.48 -9.14 -2.56
C PRO A 78 18.14 -8.44 -2.84
N ALA A 79 18.14 -7.48 -3.76
CA ALA A 79 16.95 -6.70 -4.10
C ALA A 79 15.71 -7.57 -4.41
N PRO A 80 15.80 -8.69 -5.17
CA PRO A 80 14.66 -9.56 -5.40
C PRO A 80 14.04 -10.15 -4.12
N LEU A 81 14.85 -10.44 -3.09
CA LEU A 81 14.35 -10.91 -1.80
C LEU A 81 13.66 -9.79 -1.03
N ARG A 82 14.21 -8.57 -1.05
CA ARG A 82 13.57 -7.40 -0.43
C ARG A 82 12.22 -7.08 -1.08
N VAL A 83 12.11 -7.22 -2.40
CA VAL A 83 10.82 -7.07 -3.12
C VAL A 83 9.82 -8.14 -2.68
N GLN A 84 10.23 -9.41 -2.54
CA GLN A 84 9.36 -10.47 -2.02
C GLN A 84 8.84 -10.17 -0.60
N VAL A 85 9.65 -9.53 0.26
CA VAL A 85 9.19 -9.04 1.56
C VAL A 85 8.08 -7.98 1.42
N GLY A 86 8.26 -7.02 0.50
CA GLY A 86 7.21 -6.03 0.20
C GLY A 86 5.91 -6.66 -0.35
N LEU A 87 6.02 -7.68 -1.20
CA LEU A 87 4.86 -8.43 -1.72
C LEU A 87 4.15 -9.18 -0.59
N LEU A 88 4.89 -9.81 0.33
CA LEU A 88 4.34 -10.48 1.50
C LEU A 88 3.59 -9.51 2.40
N LYS A 89 4.21 -8.37 2.74
CA LYS A 89 3.58 -7.30 3.54
C LYS A 89 2.21 -6.94 2.98
N ASN A 90 2.16 -6.59 1.70
CA ASN A 90 0.94 -6.17 1.03
C ASN A 90 -0.12 -7.28 1.00
N LEU A 91 0.28 -8.53 0.67
CA LEU A 91 -0.62 -9.67 0.68
C LEU A 91 -1.26 -9.90 2.05
N LEU A 92 -0.49 -9.84 3.13
CA LEU A 92 -0.99 -10.01 4.50
C LEU A 92 -1.95 -8.90 4.92
N TRP A 93 -1.92 -7.76 4.24
CA TRP A 93 -2.80 -6.62 4.48
C TRP A 93 -4.05 -6.62 3.60
N GLY A 94 -4.26 -7.65 2.77
CA GLY A 94 -5.42 -7.74 1.89
C GLY A 94 -5.27 -6.99 0.55
N VAL A 95 -4.05 -6.58 0.22
CA VAL A 95 -3.75 -5.91 -1.06
C VAL A 95 -3.63 -6.96 -2.16
N THR A 96 -4.32 -6.75 -3.28
CA THR A 96 -4.22 -7.59 -4.48
C THR A 96 -3.39 -6.93 -5.59
N ALA A 97 -3.22 -5.60 -5.53
CA ALA A 97 -2.36 -4.85 -6.44
C ALA A 97 -1.62 -3.68 -5.75
N VAL A 98 -0.37 -3.43 -6.15
CA VAL A 98 0.48 -2.40 -5.56
C VAL A 98 1.24 -1.62 -6.64
N ALA A 99 1.36 -0.30 -6.48
CA ALA A 99 2.27 0.52 -7.28
C ALA A 99 3.62 0.62 -6.55
N ASP A 100 4.65 -0.01 -7.11
CA ASP A 100 6.01 -0.04 -6.56
C ASP A 100 6.84 1.12 -7.11
N HIS A 101 7.05 2.14 -6.29
CA HIS A 101 7.82 3.31 -6.66
C HIS A 101 9.32 2.99 -6.70
N GLY A 102 9.98 3.38 -7.80
CA GLY A 102 11.36 3.05 -8.14
C GLY A 102 11.58 1.59 -8.54
N GLY A 103 10.52 0.77 -8.55
CA GLY A 103 10.57 -0.65 -8.86
C GLY A 103 10.29 -0.98 -10.32
N THR A 104 10.57 -2.23 -10.68
CA THR A 104 10.15 -2.81 -11.96
C THR A 104 9.03 -3.83 -11.75
N PRO A 105 8.15 -4.04 -12.74
CA PRO A 105 7.11 -5.05 -12.62
C PRO A 105 7.71 -6.44 -12.40
N VAL A 106 7.25 -7.11 -11.35
CA VAL A 106 7.61 -8.49 -11.04
C VAL A 106 6.35 -9.34 -10.90
N GLU A 107 6.47 -10.63 -11.19
CA GLU A 107 5.41 -11.59 -10.92
C GLU A 107 5.43 -12.03 -9.44
N GLY A 108 4.24 -12.33 -8.91
CA GLY A 108 4.09 -12.63 -7.50
C GLY A 108 2.65 -12.99 -7.09
N PRO A 109 2.39 -13.14 -5.78
CA PRO A 109 1.04 -13.43 -5.28
C PRO A 109 0.06 -12.27 -5.52
N ILE A 110 0.56 -11.04 -5.63
CA ILE A 110 -0.20 -9.82 -5.92
C ILE A 110 0.30 -9.17 -7.21
N ARG A 111 -0.48 -8.28 -7.83
CA ARG A 111 -0.08 -7.55 -9.04
C ARG A 111 0.80 -6.35 -8.69
N VAL A 112 2.00 -6.27 -9.27
CA VAL A 112 2.74 -4.99 -9.35
C VAL A 112 2.20 -4.21 -10.56
N LEU A 113 1.71 -3.00 -10.32
CA LEU A 113 1.01 -2.18 -11.31
C LEU A 113 1.96 -1.60 -12.36
N ALA A 114 1.54 -1.67 -13.62
CA ALA A 114 2.23 -1.09 -14.77
C ALA A 114 1.27 -0.96 -15.97
N PRO A 115 1.55 -0.09 -16.94
CA PRO A 115 2.65 0.87 -16.97
C PRO A 115 2.29 2.18 -16.25
N PHE A 116 3.28 2.73 -15.54
CA PHE A 116 3.33 4.14 -15.15
C PHE A 116 4.77 4.62 -15.27
N GLN A 117 4.99 5.93 -15.29
CA GLN A 117 6.33 6.49 -15.27
C GLN A 117 6.67 6.97 -13.87
N ASP A 118 7.77 6.47 -13.34
CA ASP A 118 8.37 7.00 -12.12
C ASP A 118 9.25 8.23 -12.42
N LEU A 119 8.96 9.35 -11.76
CA LEU A 119 9.77 10.57 -11.82
C LEU A 119 10.51 10.86 -10.49
N HIS A 120 10.45 9.96 -9.52
CA HIS A 120 11.02 10.06 -8.18
C HIS A 120 10.53 11.26 -7.37
N SER A 121 11.17 12.41 -7.58
CA SER A 121 10.86 13.68 -6.93
C SER A 121 11.41 14.84 -7.77
N PRO A 122 10.93 16.08 -7.58
CA PRO A 122 11.46 17.24 -8.29
C PRO A 122 12.98 17.38 -8.23
N GLU A 123 13.58 16.98 -7.12
CA GLU A 123 15.01 17.08 -6.84
C GLU A 123 15.85 16.01 -7.55
N LEU A 124 15.25 14.89 -7.93
CA LEU A 124 15.95 13.73 -8.52
C LEU A 124 15.56 13.44 -9.96
N ALA A 125 14.49 14.07 -10.47
CA ALA A 125 13.97 13.78 -11.79
C ALA A 125 14.92 14.23 -12.92
N SER A 126 15.04 13.40 -13.95
CA SER A 126 15.82 13.71 -15.17
C SER A 126 15.36 15.01 -15.86
N PRO A 127 16.25 15.76 -16.53
CA PRO A 127 15.87 16.94 -17.34
C PRO A 127 14.86 16.63 -18.46
N TRP A 128 14.84 15.40 -18.96
CA TRP A 128 13.99 14.95 -20.06
C TRP A 128 12.70 14.26 -19.60
N ARG A 129 12.43 14.29 -18.29
CA ARG A 129 11.32 13.62 -17.57
C ARG A 129 9.96 13.66 -18.26
N TRP A 130 9.59 14.78 -18.87
CA TRP A 130 8.26 14.96 -19.45
C TRP A 130 8.13 14.45 -20.89
N MET A 131 9.23 14.13 -21.56
CA MET A 131 9.24 13.81 -23.00
C MET A 131 8.91 12.34 -23.33
N ALA A 132 8.91 11.44 -22.35
CA ALA A 132 8.70 10.02 -22.56
C ALA A 132 7.95 9.36 -21.38
N GLY A 133 7.43 8.15 -21.57
CA GLY A 133 6.80 7.34 -20.52
C GLY A 133 5.37 6.94 -20.87
N LEU A 134 4.99 5.73 -20.45
CA LEU A 134 3.63 5.21 -20.60
C LEU A 134 2.85 5.40 -19.30
N GLY A 135 1.54 5.60 -19.40
CA GLY A 135 0.68 5.77 -18.23
C GLY A 135 0.86 7.09 -17.49
N PRO A 136 0.31 7.20 -16.26
CA PRO A 136 0.46 8.41 -15.44
C PRO A 136 1.93 8.61 -15.02
N ALA A 137 2.31 9.87 -14.84
CA ALA A 137 3.58 10.24 -14.21
C ALA A 137 3.40 10.28 -12.70
N VAL A 138 4.23 9.53 -11.97
CA VAL A 138 4.13 9.33 -10.52
C VAL A 138 5.40 9.84 -9.86
N LEU A 139 5.25 10.63 -8.79
CA LEU A 139 6.38 11.17 -8.03
C LEU A 139 5.99 11.58 -6.61
N HIS A 140 6.95 11.52 -5.70
CA HIS A 140 6.88 12.26 -4.45
C HIS A 140 6.82 13.76 -4.76
N LEU A 141 5.84 14.43 -4.17
CA LEU A 141 5.57 15.82 -4.46
C LEU A 141 5.17 16.55 -3.20
N ALA A 142 5.83 17.67 -2.91
CA ALA A 142 5.56 18.48 -1.73
C ALA A 142 5.63 17.63 -0.44
N GLU A 143 6.58 16.70 -0.38
CA GLU A 143 6.84 15.79 0.73
C GLU A 143 7.69 16.52 1.80
N GLY A 144 7.01 17.44 2.48
CA GLY A 144 7.58 18.24 3.55
C GLY A 144 6.57 19.29 4.03
N VAL A 145 6.91 19.99 5.11
CA VAL A 145 5.99 20.94 5.76
C VAL A 145 6.23 22.40 5.40
N THR A 146 7.35 22.68 4.75
CA THR A 146 7.79 24.05 4.49
C THR A 146 7.16 24.66 3.24
N ALA A 147 7.04 25.99 3.22
CA ALA A 147 6.69 26.74 2.02
C ALA A 147 7.70 26.52 0.87
N GLY A 148 8.96 26.18 1.21
CA GLY A 148 9.98 25.82 0.24
C GLY A 148 9.62 24.54 -0.53
N SER A 149 9.20 23.49 0.18
CA SER A 149 8.73 22.23 -0.41
C SER A 149 7.58 22.47 -1.39
N ARG A 150 6.57 23.24 -0.97
CA ARG A 150 5.44 23.65 -1.84
C ARG A 150 5.90 24.37 -3.10
N ARG A 151 6.77 25.39 -2.97
CA ARG A 151 7.24 26.16 -4.13
C ARG A 151 7.99 25.29 -5.13
N ARG A 152 8.86 24.38 -4.67
CA ARG A 152 9.58 23.45 -5.57
C ARG A 152 8.62 22.53 -6.30
N ALA A 153 7.64 21.96 -5.61
CA ALA A 153 6.60 21.13 -6.20
C ALA A 153 5.81 21.88 -7.28
N LEU A 154 5.34 23.10 -6.98
CA LEU A 154 4.57 23.90 -7.94
C LEU A 154 5.41 24.36 -9.13
N ALA A 155 6.69 24.69 -8.92
CA ALA A 155 7.62 25.01 -10.00
C ALA A 155 7.80 23.81 -10.94
N PHE A 156 8.01 22.62 -10.38
CA PHE A 156 8.14 21.38 -11.14
C PHE A 156 6.89 21.05 -11.97
N LEU A 157 5.69 21.19 -11.40
CA LEU A 157 4.44 20.95 -12.13
C LEU A 157 4.22 21.92 -13.30
N LYS A 158 4.73 23.15 -13.22
CA LYS A 158 4.63 24.13 -14.33
C LYS A 158 5.40 23.68 -15.57
N GLU A 159 6.38 22.80 -15.43
CA GLU A 159 7.15 22.26 -16.55
C GLU A 159 6.42 21.14 -17.31
N ASN A 160 5.29 20.64 -16.80
CA ASN A 160 4.45 19.65 -17.47
C ASN A 160 3.66 20.26 -18.65
N LEU A 161 4.38 20.81 -19.63
CA LEU A 161 3.81 21.50 -20.79
C LEU A 161 2.98 20.55 -21.68
N PHE A 162 3.27 19.24 -21.62
CA PHE A 162 2.51 18.19 -22.32
C PHE A 162 1.25 17.75 -21.57
N ARG A 163 0.93 18.36 -20.42
CA ARG A 163 -0.28 18.10 -19.61
C ARG A 163 -0.52 16.62 -19.33
N ARG A 164 0.57 15.90 -19.03
CA ARG A 164 0.47 14.48 -18.64
C ARG A 164 -0.30 14.34 -17.34
N ALA A 165 -1.01 13.22 -17.19
CA ALA A 165 -1.68 12.88 -15.94
C ALA A 165 -0.63 12.66 -14.84
N VAL A 166 -0.66 13.50 -13.80
CA VAL A 166 0.28 13.42 -12.67
C VAL A 166 -0.41 12.83 -11.44
N ALA A 167 0.15 11.78 -10.86
CA ALA A 167 -0.12 11.33 -9.51
C ALA A 167 0.96 11.87 -8.57
N GLY A 168 0.60 12.84 -7.73
CA GLY A 168 1.49 13.36 -6.69
C GLY A 168 1.37 12.51 -5.43
N VAL A 169 2.48 11.94 -4.96
CA VAL A 169 2.55 11.18 -3.70
C VAL A 169 2.85 12.14 -2.55
N HIS A 170 2.20 11.91 -1.40
CA HIS A 170 2.24 12.71 -0.17
C HIS A 170 1.47 14.02 -0.23
N GLY A 171 1.94 15.03 -0.96
CA GLY A 171 1.30 16.34 -1.09
C GLY A 171 1.19 17.14 0.22
N VAL A 172 2.08 16.92 1.19
CA VAL A 172 1.99 17.42 2.58
C VAL A 172 1.92 18.95 2.68
N SER A 173 2.63 19.67 1.82
CA SER A 173 2.59 21.14 1.78
C SER A 173 1.71 21.73 0.67
N LEU A 174 0.94 20.91 -0.06
CA LEU A 174 -0.01 21.43 -1.05
C LEU A 174 -1.28 21.92 -0.36
N GLU A 175 -1.89 22.97 -0.91
CA GLU A 175 -3.07 23.61 -0.34
C GLU A 175 -4.11 23.92 -1.42
N GLY A 176 -5.40 23.79 -1.09
CA GLY A 176 -6.52 24.29 -1.89
C GLY A 176 -6.40 23.96 -3.38
N GLU A 177 -6.32 24.99 -4.22
CA GLU A 177 -6.29 24.85 -5.67
C GLU A 177 -4.99 24.26 -6.23
N ASP A 178 -3.93 24.08 -5.42
CA ASP A 178 -2.72 23.38 -5.85
C ASP A 178 -3.06 21.98 -6.40
N PHE A 179 -4.01 21.30 -5.74
CA PHE A 179 -4.45 19.95 -6.09
C PHE A 179 -5.09 19.86 -7.49
N GLN A 180 -5.61 20.96 -8.06
CA GLN A 180 -6.17 20.97 -9.43
C GLN A 180 -5.13 20.61 -10.50
N ARG A 181 -3.84 20.70 -10.17
CA ARG A 181 -2.73 20.35 -11.08
C ARG A 181 -2.45 18.85 -11.12
N LEU A 182 -3.09 18.07 -10.26
CA LEU A 182 -2.90 16.63 -10.16
C LEU A 182 -4.08 15.89 -10.80
N ALA A 183 -3.80 14.80 -11.49
CA ALA A 183 -4.82 13.83 -11.88
C ALA A 183 -5.27 12.99 -10.68
N ALA A 184 -4.37 12.77 -9.72
CA ALA A 184 -4.67 12.21 -8.41
C ALA A 184 -3.64 12.65 -7.34
N LEU A 185 -4.08 12.74 -6.10
CA LEU A 185 -3.22 12.72 -4.92
C LEU A 185 -3.14 11.29 -4.41
N VAL A 186 -1.93 10.72 -4.32
CA VAL A 186 -1.68 9.47 -3.58
C VAL A 186 -1.31 9.83 -2.15
N TRP A 187 -2.27 9.67 -1.25
CA TRP A 187 -2.19 10.09 0.14
C TRP A 187 -1.64 8.96 1.00
N CYS A 188 -0.49 9.21 1.64
CA CYS A 188 0.21 8.29 2.53
C CYS A 188 0.20 8.83 3.98
N PRO A 189 -0.96 8.85 4.67
CA PRO A 189 -1.12 9.64 5.89
C PRO A 189 -0.26 9.18 7.07
N ALA A 190 -0.03 7.88 7.23
CA ALA A 190 0.81 7.38 8.32
C ALA A 190 2.28 7.76 8.13
N SER A 191 2.81 7.62 6.91
CA SER A 191 4.17 8.08 6.55
C SER A 191 4.32 9.59 6.78
N ASN A 192 3.36 10.37 6.28
CA ASN A 192 3.33 11.82 6.47
C ASN A 192 3.38 12.24 7.95
N LEU A 193 2.52 11.64 8.78
CA LEU A 193 2.44 12.00 10.20
C LEU A 193 3.65 11.51 10.98
N PHE A 194 4.18 10.32 10.67
CA PHE A 194 5.39 9.81 11.30
C PHE A 194 6.59 10.70 10.99
N LEU A 195 6.81 11.06 9.73
CA LEU A 195 7.98 11.83 9.32
C LEU A 195 7.86 13.32 9.64
N PHE A 196 6.67 13.92 9.49
CA PHE A 196 6.53 15.37 9.47
C PHE A 196 5.57 15.92 10.54
N GLY A 197 4.90 15.07 11.30
CA GLY A 197 3.85 15.48 12.24
C GLY A 197 2.61 16.09 11.56
N ARG A 198 2.57 16.09 10.22
CA ARG A 198 1.50 16.69 9.40
C ARG A 198 1.26 15.86 8.16
N THR A 199 0.02 15.82 7.68
CA THR A 199 -0.37 15.15 6.43
C THR A 199 -1.15 16.09 5.53
N ALA A 200 -1.23 15.76 4.24
CA ALA A 200 -1.99 16.54 3.27
C ALA A 200 -3.47 16.69 3.67
N ASP A 201 -4.05 17.83 3.29
CA ASP A 201 -5.49 18.08 3.43
C ASP A 201 -6.25 17.27 2.36
N ALA A 202 -6.50 16.00 2.67
CA ALA A 202 -7.21 15.08 1.79
C ALA A 202 -8.65 15.54 1.48
N ALA A 203 -9.30 16.24 2.42
CA ALA A 203 -10.63 16.80 2.21
C ALA A 203 -10.60 17.95 1.19
N ALA A 204 -9.57 18.79 1.22
CA ALA A 204 -9.33 19.78 0.16
C ALA A 204 -8.98 19.13 -1.18
N ALA A 205 -8.13 18.10 -1.18
CA ALA A 205 -7.77 17.38 -2.39
C ALA A 205 -9.01 16.81 -3.11
N LEU A 206 -9.95 16.19 -2.37
CA LEU A 206 -11.19 15.65 -2.93
C LEU A 206 -12.08 16.67 -3.66
N ARG A 207 -11.94 17.97 -3.36
CA ARG A 207 -12.67 19.04 -4.08
C ARG A 207 -12.07 19.37 -5.45
N HIS A 208 -10.85 18.92 -5.71
CA HIS A 208 -10.05 19.38 -6.86
C HIS A 208 -9.42 18.25 -7.67
N THR A 209 -9.24 17.07 -7.09
CA THR A 209 -8.62 15.90 -7.74
C THR A 209 -9.11 14.59 -7.13
N GLN A 210 -8.68 13.47 -7.71
CA GLN A 210 -8.95 12.14 -7.16
C GLN A 210 -8.04 11.86 -5.98
N LEU A 211 -8.58 11.24 -4.93
CA LEU A 211 -7.79 10.72 -3.82
C LEU A 211 -7.52 9.22 -4.02
N LEU A 212 -6.26 8.82 -3.91
CA LEU A 212 -5.80 7.43 -3.86
C LEU A 212 -5.08 7.20 -2.54
N PHE A 213 -5.10 5.98 -2.02
CA PHE A 213 -4.40 5.64 -0.77
C PHE A 213 -3.08 4.91 -1.04
N GLY A 214 -2.04 5.29 -0.32
CA GLY A 214 -0.75 4.60 -0.32
C GLY A 214 -0.29 4.32 1.12
N THR A 215 0.47 3.25 1.32
CA THR A 215 1.10 2.97 2.63
C THR A 215 2.50 3.52 2.75
N ASP A 216 3.16 3.78 1.61
CA ASP A 216 4.61 3.92 1.55
C ASP A 216 5.30 2.65 2.13
N ALA A 217 6.60 2.68 2.40
CA ALA A 217 7.34 1.57 2.98
C ALA A 217 7.41 1.64 4.53
N THR A 218 7.73 0.51 5.16
CA THR A 218 7.85 0.44 6.64
C THR A 218 8.97 1.29 7.22
N ILE A 219 9.90 1.79 6.39
CA ILE A 219 10.95 2.71 6.81
C ILE A 219 10.41 4.06 7.28
N SER A 220 9.28 4.49 6.71
CA SER A 220 8.67 5.80 6.94
C SER A 220 7.36 5.73 7.71
N ALA A 221 6.82 4.54 8.02
CA ALA A 221 5.63 4.42 8.86
C ALA A 221 5.59 3.08 9.63
N PRO A 222 5.30 3.11 10.95
CA PRO A 222 4.96 1.91 11.70
C PRO A 222 3.53 1.44 11.38
N GLY A 223 3.21 0.22 11.82
CA GLY A 223 1.87 -0.34 11.74
C GLY A 223 1.49 -0.92 10.38
N THR A 224 0.31 -1.52 10.34
CA THR A 224 -0.26 -2.19 9.18
C THR A 224 -1.11 -1.22 8.34
N LEU A 225 -1.49 -1.62 7.12
CA LEU A 225 -2.48 -0.86 6.31
C LEU A 225 -3.71 -0.50 7.14
N TRP A 226 -4.22 -1.44 7.94
CA TRP A 226 -5.41 -1.21 8.76
C TRP A 226 -5.20 -0.14 9.83
N ASP A 227 -3.98 -0.03 10.38
CA ASP A 227 -3.60 1.08 11.28
C ASP A 227 -3.61 2.41 10.55
N HIS A 228 -3.09 2.42 9.32
CA HIS A 228 -3.07 3.61 8.48
C HIS A 228 -4.49 4.07 8.10
N LEU A 229 -5.39 3.12 7.82
CA LEU A 229 -6.81 3.40 7.53
C LEU A 229 -7.53 3.98 8.75
N ARG A 230 -7.32 3.42 9.94
CA ARG A 230 -7.91 3.96 11.18
C ARG A 230 -7.41 5.37 11.49
N LEU A 231 -6.14 5.64 11.23
CA LEU A 231 -5.55 6.97 11.36
C LEU A 231 -6.11 7.98 10.33
N ALA A 232 -6.51 7.49 9.14
CA ALA A 232 -7.09 8.29 8.07
C ALA A 232 -8.60 8.53 8.24
N ARG A 233 -9.30 7.58 8.88
CA ARG A 233 -10.74 7.64 9.12
C ARG A 233 -11.11 8.92 9.87
N GLY A 234 -12.20 9.57 9.46
CA GLY A 234 -12.65 10.85 10.03
C GLY A 234 -11.96 12.09 9.46
N ARG A 235 -10.86 11.95 8.69
CA ARG A 235 -10.30 13.07 7.89
C ARG A 235 -11.00 13.23 6.54
N VAL A 236 -11.57 12.15 6.03
CA VAL A 236 -12.46 12.10 4.87
C VAL A 236 -13.61 11.13 5.16
N ALA A 237 -14.67 11.17 4.36
CA ALA A 237 -15.79 10.24 4.53
C ALA A 237 -15.35 8.78 4.31
N ASP A 238 -15.96 7.84 5.03
CA ASP A 238 -15.66 6.41 4.95
C ASP A 238 -15.75 5.88 3.50
N ALA A 239 -16.82 6.23 2.77
CA ALA A 239 -16.96 5.83 1.38
C ALA A 239 -15.84 6.37 0.47
N GLU A 240 -15.32 7.57 0.75
CA GLU A 240 -14.23 8.19 -0.03
C GLU A 240 -12.89 7.51 0.24
N LEU A 241 -12.61 7.22 1.52
CA LEU A 241 -11.41 6.47 1.90
C LEU A 241 -11.47 5.05 1.32
N PHE A 242 -12.59 4.34 1.44
CA PHE A 242 -12.76 3.02 0.84
C PHE A 242 -12.61 3.03 -0.69
N ALA A 243 -13.18 4.02 -1.38
CA ALA A 243 -13.04 4.16 -2.82
C ALA A 243 -11.57 4.32 -3.25
N SER A 244 -10.78 5.07 -2.47
CA SER A 244 -9.39 5.42 -2.75
C SER A 244 -8.41 4.24 -2.79
N LEU A 245 -8.81 3.09 -2.24
CA LEU A 245 -8.09 1.81 -2.24
C LEU A 245 -8.81 0.71 -3.02
N THR A 246 -9.95 1.00 -3.65
CA THR A 246 -10.72 0.00 -4.43
C THR A 246 -10.97 0.50 -5.85
N PHE A 247 -12.22 0.77 -6.21
CA PHE A 247 -12.64 1.05 -7.58
C PHE A 247 -12.07 2.36 -8.16
N ARG A 248 -11.74 3.34 -7.33
CA ARG A 248 -11.08 4.58 -7.81
C ARG A 248 -9.63 4.30 -8.19
N ALA A 249 -8.94 3.51 -7.37
CA ALA A 249 -7.57 3.10 -7.63
C ALA A 249 -7.47 2.20 -8.86
N THR A 250 -8.31 1.15 -8.97
CA THR A 250 -8.30 0.28 -10.16
C THR A 250 -8.56 1.07 -11.44
N ARG A 251 -9.50 2.03 -11.42
CA ARG A 251 -9.76 2.92 -12.56
C ARG A 251 -8.57 3.81 -12.89
N PHE A 252 -7.95 4.45 -11.89
CA PHE A 252 -6.81 5.34 -12.10
C PHE A 252 -5.63 4.58 -12.72
N TRP A 253 -5.30 3.43 -12.17
CA TRP A 253 -4.20 2.57 -12.62
C TRP A 253 -4.53 1.73 -13.85
N ARG A 254 -5.75 1.84 -14.40
CA ARG A 254 -6.24 1.03 -15.53
C ARG A 254 -6.03 -0.47 -15.30
N HIS A 255 -6.30 -0.92 -14.07
CA HIS A 255 -6.15 -2.30 -13.63
C HIS A 255 -7.53 -2.97 -13.49
N PRO A 256 -8.08 -3.57 -14.57
CA PRO A 256 -9.33 -4.30 -14.46
C PRO A 256 -9.10 -5.57 -13.62
N ALA A 257 -9.71 -5.61 -12.45
CA ALA A 257 -9.56 -6.69 -11.48
C ALA A 257 -10.95 -7.14 -10.95
N PRO A 258 -11.86 -7.57 -11.83
CA PRO A 258 -13.25 -7.87 -11.44
C PRO A 258 -13.35 -9.05 -10.47
N ASP A 259 -12.39 -9.96 -10.50
CA ASP A 259 -12.31 -11.16 -9.64
C ASP A 259 -11.23 -11.06 -8.56
N ASP A 260 -10.74 -9.85 -8.30
CA ASP A 260 -9.90 -9.59 -7.14
C ASP A 260 -10.81 -9.17 -5.99
N LEU A 261 -10.74 -9.92 -4.88
CA LEU A 261 -11.56 -9.66 -3.70
C LEU A 261 -10.86 -10.12 -2.43
N VAL A 262 -11.34 -9.60 -1.31
CA VAL A 262 -10.96 -10.03 0.03
C VAL A 262 -12.21 -10.48 0.75
N ILE A 263 -12.12 -11.59 1.48
CA ILE A 263 -13.14 -12.02 2.44
C ILE A 263 -12.53 -11.91 3.83
N ALA A 264 -13.24 -11.25 4.75
CA ALA A 264 -12.78 -11.03 6.11
C ALA A 264 -13.91 -11.29 7.11
N ARG A 265 -13.54 -11.58 8.37
CA ARG A 265 -14.51 -11.78 9.45
C ARG A 265 -15.32 -10.51 9.65
N ARG A 266 -16.61 -10.66 9.92
CA ARG A 266 -17.45 -9.55 10.36
C ARG A 266 -17.24 -9.36 11.86
N ILE A 267 -16.82 -8.16 12.25
CA ILE A 267 -16.44 -7.84 13.64
C ILE A 267 -17.35 -6.79 14.29
N ALA A 268 -18.19 -6.13 13.49
CA ALA A 268 -19.19 -5.17 13.93
C ALA A 268 -20.45 -5.24 13.05
N ASP A 269 -21.55 -4.65 13.52
CA ASP A 269 -22.80 -4.70 12.78
C ASP A 269 -22.81 -3.80 11.54
N ASP A 270 -22.30 -2.58 11.69
CA ASP A 270 -22.12 -1.61 10.63
C ASP A 270 -20.98 -2.04 9.67
N PRO A 271 -21.19 -1.98 8.35
CA PRO A 271 -20.17 -2.36 7.37
C PRO A 271 -18.88 -1.55 7.43
N TRP A 272 -18.98 -0.24 7.70
CA TRP A 272 -17.80 0.63 7.77
C TRP A 272 -17.03 0.38 9.05
N ASP A 273 -17.73 0.25 10.18
CA ASP A 273 -17.09 -0.11 11.44
C ASP A 273 -16.42 -1.48 11.36
N THR A 274 -17.05 -2.46 10.71
CA THR A 274 -16.38 -3.74 10.44
C THR A 274 -15.13 -3.53 9.59
N PHE A 275 -15.24 -2.88 8.43
CA PHE A 275 -14.13 -2.77 7.49
C PHE A 275 -12.92 -2.05 8.10
N TYR A 276 -13.14 -0.94 8.81
CA TYR A 276 -12.06 -0.14 9.39
C TYR A 276 -11.50 -0.71 10.69
N ALA A 277 -12.20 -1.61 11.36
CA ALA A 277 -11.67 -2.28 12.55
C ALA A 277 -10.89 -3.57 12.22
N LEU A 278 -10.85 -4.01 10.95
CA LEU A 278 -10.12 -5.20 10.54
C LEU A 278 -8.63 -5.12 10.91
N THR A 279 -8.05 -6.28 11.12
CA THR A 279 -6.61 -6.50 11.24
C THR A 279 -6.17 -7.58 10.24
N PRO A 280 -4.86 -7.78 10.00
CA PRO A 280 -4.38 -8.89 9.16
C PRO A 280 -4.89 -10.27 9.63
N ALA A 281 -5.16 -10.43 10.94
CA ALA A 281 -5.67 -11.67 11.51
C ALA A 281 -7.13 -11.96 11.09
N ASP A 282 -7.91 -10.93 10.76
CA ASP A 282 -9.34 -11.08 10.41
C ASP A 282 -9.56 -11.47 8.95
N ILE A 283 -8.52 -11.36 8.11
CA ILE A 283 -8.58 -11.73 6.70
C ILE A 283 -8.70 -13.25 6.55
N LEU A 284 -9.78 -13.70 5.91
CA LEU A 284 -10.03 -15.11 5.63
C LEU A 284 -9.45 -15.54 4.29
N LEU A 285 -9.64 -14.72 3.26
CA LEU A 285 -9.17 -14.96 1.90
C LEU A 285 -8.70 -13.67 1.28
N VAL A 286 -7.59 -13.74 0.56
CA VAL A 286 -7.24 -12.77 -0.49
C VAL A 286 -7.27 -13.51 -1.80
N VAL A 287 -8.00 -12.98 -2.78
CA VAL A 287 -8.27 -13.62 -4.07
C VAL A 287 -7.79 -12.69 -5.17
N ARG A 288 -7.03 -13.25 -6.12
CA ARG A 288 -6.52 -12.54 -7.30
C ARG A 288 -6.89 -13.33 -8.54
N GLY A 289 -7.60 -12.71 -9.46
CA GLY A 289 -8.09 -13.34 -10.70
C GLY A 289 -8.93 -14.59 -10.40
N GLY A 290 -9.79 -14.54 -9.38
CA GLY A 290 -10.64 -15.65 -8.97
C GLY A 290 -9.92 -16.79 -8.24
N GLN A 291 -8.61 -16.70 -8.03
CA GLN A 291 -7.82 -17.70 -7.32
C GLN A 291 -7.41 -17.18 -5.94
N PRO A 292 -7.63 -17.95 -4.86
CA PRO A 292 -7.05 -17.63 -3.56
C PRO A 292 -5.53 -17.46 -3.68
N VAL A 293 -4.97 -16.52 -2.92
CA VAL A 293 -3.53 -16.27 -2.78
C VAL A 293 -3.10 -16.11 -1.32
N LEU A 294 -4.07 -15.87 -0.43
CA LEU A 294 -3.97 -16.06 1.00
C LEU A 294 -5.23 -16.79 1.48
N VAL A 295 -5.04 -17.77 2.37
CA VAL A 295 -6.12 -18.59 2.94
C VAL A 295 -5.89 -18.74 4.45
N ASP A 296 -6.87 -18.37 5.26
CA ASP A 296 -6.90 -18.67 6.69
C ASP A 296 -6.99 -20.18 6.92
N ASP A 297 -6.22 -20.70 7.88
CA ASP A 297 -6.13 -22.15 8.16
C ASP A 297 -7.49 -22.81 8.45
N THR A 298 -8.46 -22.07 8.99
CA THR A 298 -9.83 -22.56 9.20
C THR A 298 -10.57 -22.93 7.92
N LEU A 299 -10.08 -22.47 6.76
CA LEU A 299 -10.60 -22.80 5.43
C LEU A 299 -9.83 -23.94 4.75
N GLY A 300 -8.79 -24.47 5.39
CA GLY A 300 -7.94 -25.55 4.90
C GLY A 300 -6.71 -25.06 4.13
N ALA A 301 -5.60 -25.79 4.27
CA ALA A 301 -4.31 -25.46 3.65
C ALA A 301 -4.28 -25.88 2.17
N PRO A 302 -4.14 -24.94 1.21
CA PRO A 302 -3.92 -25.30 -0.18
C PRO A 302 -2.51 -25.89 -0.38
N PRO A 303 -2.33 -26.86 -1.29
CA PRO A 303 -1.01 -27.44 -1.55
C PRO A 303 -0.06 -26.39 -2.13
N GLY A 304 1.20 -26.42 -1.67
CA GLY A 304 2.27 -25.52 -2.15
C GLY A 304 2.26 -24.11 -1.56
N TYR A 305 1.37 -23.82 -0.59
CA TYR A 305 1.34 -22.52 0.08
C TYR A 305 2.29 -22.53 1.28
N GLY A 306 3.01 -21.43 1.48
CA GLY A 306 3.79 -21.20 2.70
C GLY A 306 2.87 -20.87 3.88
N ARG A 307 3.28 -21.24 5.09
CA ARG A 307 2.50 -21.05 6.32
C ARG A 307 3.18 -20.03 7.22
N LEU A 308 2.39 -19.17 7.86
CA LEU A 308 2.83 -18.25 8.92
C LEU A 308 1.70 -18.00 9.93
N THR A 309 2.00 -17.34 11.05
CA THR A 309 1.01 -16.98 12.08
C THR A 309 0.77 -15.47 12.11
N VAL A 310 -0.49 -15.05 12.00
CA VAL A 310 -0.93 -13.66 11.96
C VAL A 310 -1.96 -13.41 13.06
N GLY A 311 -1.59 -12.64 14.08
CA GLY A 311 -2.44 -12.38 15.26
C GLY A 311 -3.06 -13.64 15.87
N GLY A 312 -2.23 -14.64 16.16
CA GLY A 312 -2.58 -15.94 16.72
C GLY A 312 -3.22 -16.92 15.75
N ARG A 313 -3.35 -16.55 14.46
CA ARG A 313 -4.05 -17.37 13.46
C ARG A 313 -3.10 -17.83 12.37
N ALA A 314 -3.08 -19.14 12.10
CA ALA A 314 -2.33 -19.67 10.98
C ALA A 314 -2.94 -19.18 9.64
N LYS A 315 -2.08 -18.72 8.74
CA LYS A 315 -2.40 -18.31 7.37
C LYS A 315 -1.51 -19.06 6.39
N HIS A 316 -2.08 -19.39 5.24
CA HIS A 316 -1.40 -19.99 4.11
C HIS A 316 -1.32 -18.97 2.98
N VAL A 317 -0.14 -18.73 2.43
CA VAL A 317 0.08 -17.75 1.34
C VAL A 317 0.75 -18.40 0.14
N ARG A 318 0.41 -17.94 -1.06
CA ARG A 318 0.98 -18.44 -2.33
C ARG A 318 2.41 -17.91 -2.56
N MET A 319 3.30 -18.22 -1.63
CA MET A 319 4.70 -17.82 -1.62
C MET A 319 5.48 -18.77 -0.70
N ASN A 320 6.75 -19.02 -1.00
CA ASN A 320 7.62 -19.83 -0.13
C ASN A 320 8.16 -18.98 1.03
N VAL A 321 7.35 -18.81 2.06
CA VAL A 321 7.67 -17.95 3.21
C VAL A 321 8.83 -18.51 4.03
N ALA A 322 8.93 -19.84 4.17
CA ALA A 322 10.01 -20.46 4.96
C ALA A 322 11.39 -20.15 4.37
N ASP A 323 11.56 -20.34 3.07
CA ASP A 323 12.83 -20.08 2.38
C ASP A 323 13.13 -18.57 2.34
N LEU A 324 12.11 -17.73 2.11
CA LEU A 324 12.28 -16.28 2.18
C LEU A 324 12.82 -15.87 3.55
N LEU A 325 12.19 -16.29 4.64
CA LEU A 325 12.62 -15.91 5.98
C LEU A 325 14.00 -16.48 6.33
N ALA A 326 14.29 -17.73 5.94
CA ALA A 326 15.60 -18.32 6.13
C ALA A 326 16.71 -17.49 5.46
N ALA A 327 16.46 -16.97 4.26
CA ALA A 327 17.40 -16.13 3.52
C ALA A 327 17.61 -14.73 4.15
N LEU A 328 16.66 -14.23 4.95
CA LEU A 328 16.73 -12.91 5.59
C LEU A 328 17.41 -12.94 6.97
N LYS A 329 17.34 -14.08 7.67
CA LYS A 329 17.88 -14.25 9.04
C LYS A 329 19.31 -13.75 9.25
N PRO A 330 20.25 -13.87 8.30
CA PRO A 330 21.62 -13.40 8.53
C PRO A 330 21.73 -11.87 8.62
N GLN A 331 20.78 -11.12 8.07
CA GLN A 331 20.81 -9.66 8.01
C GLN A 331 19.76 -8.98 8.89
N LEU A 332 18.67 -9.64 9.26
CA LEU A 332 17.63 -9.03 10.08
C LEU A 332 16.94 -10.03 11.02
N ASP A 333 16.36 -9.47 12.09
CA ASP A 333 15.42 -10.20 12.95
C ASP A 333 14.09 -10.39 12.19
N THR A 334 13.86 -11.62 11.74
CA THR A 334 12.66 -11.99 11.00
C THR A 334 11.39 -11.93 11.84
N ALA A 335 11.47 -12.13 13.17
CA ALA A 335 10.32 -12.01 14.05
C ALA A 335 9.92 -10.53 14.19
N ALA A 336 10.90 -9.64 14.38
CA ALA A 336 10.66 -8.20 14.40
C ALA A 336 10.13 -7.67 13.06
N LEU A 337 10.63 -8.20 11.92
CA LEU A 337 10.09 -7.90 10.59
C LEU A 337 8.62 -8.31 10.46
N LEU A 338 8.31 -9.57 10.79
CA LEU A 338 6.96 -10.12 10.71
C LEU A 338 5.99 -9.42 11.67
N GLY A 339 6.46 -9.03 12.86
CA GLY A 339 5.72 -8.21 13.82
C GLY A 339 5.17 -6.92 13.22
N ARG A 340 5.95 -6.24 12.36
CA ARG A 340 5.49 -5.04 11.65
C ARG A 340 4.36 -5.31 10.65
N PHE A 341 4.21 -6.56 10.20
CA PHE A 341 3.15 -6.96 9.28
C PHE A 341 1.89 -7.48 10.00
N GLY A 342 1.89 -7.50 11.34
CA GLY A 342 0.81 -8.04 12.16
C GLY A 342 0.94 -9.55 12.43
N CYS A 343 2.13 -10.11 12.22
CA CYS A 343 2.43 -11.51 12.53
C CYS A 343 2.99 -11.66 13.93
N ASP A 344 2.78 -12.83 14.52
CA ASP A 344 3.55 -13.22 15.71
C ASP A 344 4.93 -13.72 15.26
N GLY A 345 5.95 -13.57 16.11
CA GLY A 345 7.24 -14.20 15.87
C GLY A 345 7.07 -15.71 15.67
N LEU A 346 7.76 -16.27 14.67
CA LEU A 346 7.74 -17.71 14.38
C LEU A 346 8.26 -18.57 15.52
#